data_AF-A0A699WNU0-F1
#
_entry.id   AF-A0A699WNU0-F1
#
_cell.length_a   1.000
_cell.length_b   1.000
_cell.length_c   1.000
_cell.angle_alpha   90.00
_cell.angle_beta   90.00
_cell.angle_gamma   90.00
#
_symmetry.space_group_name_H-M   'P 1'
#
loop_
_entity.id
_entity.type
_entity.pdbx_description
1 polymer ?
#
loop_
_entity_poly.entity_id
_entity_poly.type
_entity_poly.pdbx_seq_one_letter_code
_entity_poly.pdbx_strand_id
1 'polypeptide(L)' 'QRRWLELLKDYDTNIQYHPGKANVVADALSRKSGMIAGIKVEEEIIHDLERLVAPNDASLREALLTEAHSSPFSVHLGST' A
#
# COMPACT_ATOMS: atom_id res chain seq x y z
N GLN A 1 10.01 -20.24 -13.23
CA GLN A 1 9.12 -19.26 -13.89
C GLN A 1 9.63 -19.02 -15.32
N ARG A 2 9.07 -19.71 -16.33
CA ARG A 2 9.46 -19.61 -17.76
C ARG A 2 8.26 -19.58 -18.74
N ARG A 3 7.02 -19.56 -18.23
CA ARG A 3 5.80 -19.59 -19.05
C ARG A 3 5.75 -18.48 -20.12
N TRP A 4 6.37 -17.32 -19.85
CA TRP A 4 6.45 -16.22 -20.81
C TRP A 4 7.37 -16.52 -22.01
N LEU A 5 8.39 -17.38 -21.85
CA LEU A 5 9.30 -17.77 -22.94
C LEU A 5 8.64 -18.74 -23.92
N GLU A 6 7.71 -19.58 -23.46
CA GLU A 6 6.90 -20.45 -24.33
C GLU A 6 5.97 -19.61 -25.21
N LEU A 7 5.29 -18.62 -24.62
CA LEU A 7 4.43 -17.70 -25.36
C LEU A 7 5.19 -16.88 -26.42
N LEU A 8 6.43 -16.50 -26.15
CA LEU A 8 7.26 -15.76 -27.12
C LEU A 8 7.76 -16.63 -28.28
N LYS A 9 7.80 -17.96 -28.13
CA LYS A 9 8.21 -18.86 -29.22
C LYS A 9 7.16 -18.98 -30.33
N ASP A 10 5.89 -18.79 -29.99
CA ASP A 10 4.79 -18.91 -30.94
C ASP A 10 4.58 -17.62 -31.77
N TYR A 11 5.21 -16.52 -31.36
CA TYR A 11 5.22 -15.26 -32.07
C TYR A 11 6.58 -15.04 -32.74
N ASP A 12 6.62 -14.97 -34.07
CA ASP A 12 7.84 -14.64 -34.83
C ASP A 12 8.21 -13.16 -34.67
N THR A 13 8.59 -12.79 -33.45
CA THR A 13 8.72 -11.40 -33.01
C THR A 13 10.17 -11.09 -32.68
N ASN A 14 10.73 -10.12 -33.41
CA ASN A 14 12.05 -9.58 -33.13
C ASN A 14 11.92 -8.40 -32.15
N ILE A 15 12.32 -8.61 -30.88
CA ILE A 15 12.25 -7.57 -29.86
C ILE A 15 13.40 -6.58 -30.11
N GLN A 16 13.10 -5.49 -30.81
CA GLN A 16 14.06 -4.42 -31.05
C GLN A 16 13.80 -3.23 -30.14
N TYR A 17 14.78 -2.90 -29.29
CA TYR A 17 14.73 -1.71 -28.46
C TYR A 17 15.09 -0.47 -29.28
N HIS A 18 14.20 0.53 -29.27
CA HIS A 18 14.37 1.77 -30.00
C HIS A 18 14.42 2.95 -29.02
N PRO A 19 15.62 3.45 -28.65
CA PRO A 19 15.74 4.58 -27.75
C PRO A 19 15.19 5.87 -28.37
N GLY A 20 14.61 6.74 -27.55
CA GLY A 20 14.14 8.07 -27.96
C GLY A 20 12.63 8.13 -28.24
N LYS A 21 12.24 8.81 -29.32
CA LYS A 21 10.83 9.22 -29.58
C LYS A 21 9.84 8.05 -29.67
N ALA A 22 10.30 6.87 -30.09
CA ALA A 22 9.46 5.66 -30.16
C ALA A 22 9.14 5.06 -28.77
N ASN A 23 9.96 5.34 -27.75
CA ASN A 23 9.79 4.81 -26.39
C ASN A 23 8.98 5.72 -25.47
N VAL A 24 8.57 6.90 -25.94
CA VAL A 24 7.89 7.92 -25.11
C VAL A 24 6.61 7.40 -24.47
N VAL A 25 5.84 6.57 -25.18
CA VAL A 25 4.61 5.97 -24.67
C VAL A 25 4.91 4.95 -23.56
N ALA A 26 5.90 4.07 -23.79
CA ALA A 26 6.33 3.10 -22.79
C ALA A 26 6.90 3.79 -21.53
N ASP A 27 7.70 4.84 -21.71
CA ASP A 27 8.24 5.62 -20.60
C ASP A 27 7.15 6.38 -19.83
N ALA A 28 6.15 6.95 -20.52
CA ALA A 28 5.01 7.61 -19.89
C ALA A 28 4.16 6.63 -19.06
N LEU A 29 3.90 5.44 -19.61
CA LEU A 29 3.18 4.38 -18.91
C LEU A 29 3.97 3.83 -17.72
N SER A 30 5.29 3.65 -17.86
CA SER A 30 6.16 3.21 -16.78
C SER A 30 6.19 4.21 -15.63
N ARG A 31 6.32 5.52 -15.93
CA ARG A 31 6.22 6.59 -14.92
C ARG A 31 4.88 6.60 -14.20
N LYS A 32 3.77 6.41 -14.93
CA LYS A 32 2.44 6.30 -14.31
C LYS A 32 2.33 5.06 -13.42
N SER A 33 2.87 3.92 -13.85
CA SER A 33 2.92 2.71 -13.04
C SER A 33 3.76 2.90 -11.77
N GLY A 34 4.86 3.64 -11.86
CA GLY A 34 5.68 4.02 -10.70
C GLY A 34 4.91 4.90 -9.70
N MET A 35 4.08 5.83 -10.17
CA MET A 35 3.20 6.62 -9.30
C MET A 35 2.15 5.76 -8.60
N ILE A 36 1.51 4.83 -9.33
CA ILE A 36 0.54 3.89 -8.73
C ILE A 36 1.24 2.96 -7.72
N ALA A 37 2.48 2.54 -7.99
CA ALA A 37 3.27 1.77 -7.03
C ALA A 37 3.62 2.62 -5.79
N GLY A 38 3.94 3.91 -5.96
CA GLY A 38 4.15 4.84 -4.85
C GLY A 38 2.91 5.03 -3.98
N ILE A 39 1.72 5.16 -4.59
CA ILE A 39 0.44 5.24 -3.87
C ILE A 39 0.19 3.96 -3.06
N LYS A 40 0.48 2.78 -3.61
CA LYS A 40 0.36 1.51 -2.88
C LYS A 40 1.31 1.43 -1.68
N VAL A 41 2.53 1.95 -1.82
CA VAL A 41 3.49 2.03 -0.72
C VAL A 41 2.99 2.98 0.37
N GLU A 42 2.40 4.13 0.01
CA GLU A 42 1.79 5.04 0.98
C GLU A 42 0.57 4.41 1.68
N GLU A 43 -0.30 3.71 0.96
CA GLU A 43 -1.45 2.98 1.54
C GLU A 43 -0.98 1.88 2.52
N GLU A 44 0.07 1.13 2.18
CA GLU A 44 0.65 0.09 3.05
C GLU A 44 1.27 0.72 4.31
N ILE A 45 1.97 1.85 4.17
CA ILE A 45 2.51 2.61 5.31
C ILE A 45 1.39 3.14 6.20
N ILE A 46 0.32 3.70 5.64
CA ILE A 46 -0.82 4.23 6.40
C ILE A 46 -1.48 3.10 7.19
N HIS A 47 -1.72 1.95 6.57
CA HIS A 47 -2.30 0.79 7.23
C HIS A 47 -1.40 0.26 8.37
N ASP A 48 -0.09 0.26 8.17
CA ASP A 48 0.87 -0.13 9.23
C ASP A 48 0.95 0.90 10.36
N LEU A 49 0.78 2.19 10.05
CA LEU A 49 0.72 3.27 11.04
C LEU A 49 -0.56 3.18 11.89
N GLU A 50 -1.70 2.88 11.27
CA GLU A 50 -2.96 2.63 11.97
C GLU A 50 -2.87 1.43 12.93
N ARG A 51 -2.11 0.40 12.56
CA ARG A 51 -1.85 -0.76 13.44
C ARG A 51 -0.91 -0.44 14.60
N LEU A 52 -0.07 0.60 14.48
CA LEU A 52 0.82 1.05 15.56
C LEU A 52 0.06 1.82 16.65
N VAL A 53 -1.14 2.36 16.34
CA VAL A 53 -1.99 3.08 17.31
C VAL A 53 -2.70 2.13 18.29
N ALA A 54 -2.73 0.83 18.01
CA ALA A 54 -3.08 -0.18 19.00
C ALA A 54 -1.79 -0.71 19.65
N PRO A 55 -1.44 -0.29 20.88
CA PRO A 55 -0.30 -0.88 21.56
C PRO A 55 -0.54 -2.39 21.72
N ASN A 56 0.32 -3.21 21.12
CA ASN A 56 0.36 -4.67 21.35
C ASN A 56 0.78 -5.02 22.80
N ASP A 57 1.21 -4.02 23.56
CA ASP A 57 1.47 -4.12 24.99
C ASP A 57 0.16 -3.93 25.77
N ALA A 58 -0.24 -4.97 26.50
CA ALA A 58 -1.47 -4.96 27.28
C ALA A 58 -1.48 -3.86 28.34
N SER A 59 -0.34 -3.52 28.95
CA SER A 59 -0.26 -2.47 29.96
C SER A 59 -0.52 -1.09 29.37
N LEU A 60 0.00 -0.81 28.17
CA LEU A 60 -0.26 0.45 27.47
C LEU A 60 -1.71 0.54 26.95
N ARG A 61 -2.27 -0.57 26.49
CA ARG A 61 -3.69 -0.64 26.07
C ARG A 61 -4.64 -0.34 27.24
N GLU A 62 -4.40 -0.96 28.40
CA GLU A 62 -5.24 -0.73 29.59
C GLU A 62 -5.07 0.69 30.15
N ALA A 63 -3.86 1.26 30.10
CA ALA A 63 -3.62 2.64 30.53
C ALA A 63 -4.38 3.66 29.67
N LEU A 64 -4.33 3.51 28.34
CA LEU A 64 -5.06 4.39 27.41
C LEU A 64 -6.59 4.23 27.53
N LEU A 65 -7.09 2.99 27.70
CA LEU A 65 -8.51 2.75 27.97
C LEU A 65 -8.95 3.37 29.29
N THR A 66 -8.14 3.25 30.34
CA THR A 66 -8.41 3.85 31.66
C THR A 66 -8.42 5.38 31.57
N GLU A 67 -7.47 5.97 30.86
CA GLU A 67 -7.40 7.42 30.64
C GLU A 67 -8.59 7.92 29.82
N ALA A 68 -8.94 7.23 28.73
CA ALA A 68 -10.09 7.56 27.89
C ALA A 68 -11.42 7.45 28.67
N HIS A 69 -11.55 6.47 29.57
CA HIS A 69 -12.74 6.28 30.39
C HIS A 69 -12.80 7.26 31.57
N SER A 70 -11.65 7.77 32.03
CA SER A 70 -11.55 8.83 33.05
C SER A 70 -11.66 10.24 32.46
N SER A 71 -11.70 10.35 31.13
CA SER A 71 -11.87 11.62 30.44
C SER A 71 -13.23 12.25 30.79
N PRO A 72 -13.28 13.55 31.11
CA PRO A 72 -14.52 14.25 31.43
C PRO A 72 -15.55 14.28 30.28
N PHE A 73 -15.15 13.84 29.08
CA PHE A 73 -16.01 13.69 27.91
C PHE A 73 -16.42 12.25 27.63
N SER A 74 -16.19 11.32 28.55
CA SER A 74 -16.64 9.93 28.44
C SER A 74 -18.17 9.85 28.52
N VAL A 75 -18.81 9.47 27.42
CA VAL A 75 -20.28 9.33 27.33
C VAL A 75 -20.65 7.88 27.61
N HIS A 76 -21.15 7.59 28.82
CA HIS A 76 -21.74 6.28 29.12
C HIS A 76 -23.16 6.21 28.54
N LEU A 77 -23.29 5.72 27.30
CA LEU A 77 -24.58 5.43 26.69
C LEU A 77 -25.15 4.12 27.25
N GLY A 78 -25.55 4.12 28.51
CA GLY A 78 -26.01 2.91 29.18
C GLY A 78 -26.33 3.11 30.66
N SER A 79 -27.27 4.00 30.96
CA SER A 79 -27.91 4.04 32.27
C SER A 79 -29.38 4.43 32.13
N THR A 80 -30.22 3.43 31.86
CA THR A 80 -31.67 3.41 32.11
C THR A 80 -32.03 2.03 32.62
#